data_AF-A0A5K7Z883-F1
#
_entry.id   AF-A0A5K7Z883-F1
#
_cell.length_a   1.000
_cell.length_b   1.000
_cell.length_c   1.000
_cell.angle_alpha   90.00
_cell.angle_beta   90.00
_cell.angle_gamma   90.00
#
_symmetry.space_group_name_H-M   'P 1'
#
loop_
_entity.id
_entity.type
_entity.pdbx_description
1 polymer ?
#
loop_
_entity_poly.entity_id
_entity_poly.type
_entity_poly.pdbx_seq_one_letter_code
_entity_poly.pdbx_strand_id
1 'polypeptide(L)'
;MMVIVNSIRFPQESASQVGKRFLEVAPPPDYLSMQGPYIKGTDQGIKALEIFNLDESKLALGLDYVTQRCVSYFGIPGYTYEINVYFEAQESLKLIGLA
;
A
#
# COMPACT_ATOMS: atom_id res chain seq x y z
N MET A 1 15.43 -8.31 -1.20
CA MET A 1 14.65 -7.08 -1.52
C MET A 1 13.36 -7.17 -0.73
N MET A 2 12.69 -6.05 -0.47
CA MET A 2 11.47 -6.06 0.34
C MET A 2 10.24 -5.67 -0.45
N VAL A 3 9.09 -6.16 0.00
CA VAL A 3 7.79 -5.86 -0.59
C VAL A 3 6.88 -5.25 0.49
N ILE A 4 6.29 -4.09 0.20
CA ILE A 4 5.21 -3.52 1.00
C ILE A 4 3.92 -3.72 0.22
N VAL A 5 2.93 -4.37 0.82
CA VAL A 5 1.59 -4.51 0.24
C VAL A 5 0.64 -3.62 1.01
N ASN A 6 0.05 -2.65 0.31
CA ASN A 6 -0.99 -1.80 0.83
C ASN A 6 -2.36 -2.27 0.30
N SER A 7 -3.33 -2.38 1.19
CA SER A 7 -4.72 -2.63 0.84
C SER A 7 -5.60 -1.54 1.39
N ILE A 8 -6.33 -0.87 0.51
CA ILE A 8 -7.32 0.15 0.85
C ILE A 8 -8.73 -0.43 0.64
N ARG A 9 -9.68 -0.09 1.51
CA ARG A 9 -11.10 -0.42 1.37
C ARG A 9 -11.96 0.79 1.69
N PHE A 10 -13.05 0.97 0.95
CA PHE A 10 -14.02 2.04 1.18
C PHE A 10 -15.40 1.69 0.60
N PRO A 11 -16.50 2.22 1.16
CA PRO A 11 -17.83 2.09 0.58
C PRO A 11 -17.90 2.73 -0.82
N GLN A 12 -18.77 2.21 -1.68
CA GLN A 12 -18.98 2.75 -3.03
C GLN A 12 -19.45 4.22 -3.01
N GLU A 13 -20.18 4.62 -1.96
CA GLU A 13 -20.68 5.98 -1.75
C GLU A 13 -19.53 6.98 -1.56
N SER A 14 -18.39 6.51 -1.06
CA SER A 14 -17.18 7.31 -0.84
C SER A 14 -16.27 7.37 -2.08
N ALA A 15 -16.57 6.65 -3.16
CA ALA A 15 -15.67 6.48 -4.30
C ALA A 15 -15.26 7.81 -4.97
N SER A 16 -16.18 8.77 -5.10
CA SER A 16 -15.87 10.09 -5.68
C SER A 16 -14.88 10.87 -4.82
N GLN A 17 -14.99 10.80 -3.49
CA GLN A 17 -14.07 11.48 -2.57
C GLN A 17 -12.68 10.84 -2.60
N VAL A 18 -12.63 9.50 -2.62
CA VAL A 18 -11.36 8.76 -2.76
C VAL A 18 -10.69 9.10 -4.09
N GLY A 19 -11.44 9.10 -5.20
CA GLY A 19 -10.91 9.44 -6.52
C GLY A 19 -10.31 10.85 -6.57
N LYS A 20 -10.94 11.85 -5.91
CA LYS A 20 -10.39 13.21 -5.82
C LYS A 20 -9.07 13.25 -5.06
N ARG A 21 -8.99 12.62 -3.88
CA ARG A 21 -7.74 12.55 -3.10
C ARG A 21 -6.66 11.77 -3.84
N PHE A 22 -7.02 10.71 -4.56
CA PHE A 22 -6.09 9.91 -5.36
C PHE A 22 -5.36 10.76 -6.42
N LEU A 23 -6.05 11.68 -7.08
CA LEU A 23 -5.46 12.59 -8.08
C LEU A 23 -4.45 13.57 -7.48
N GLU A 24 -4.48 13.79 -6.16
CA GLU A 24 -3.58 14.68 -5.43
C GLU A 24 -2.36 13.94 -4.85
N VAL A 25 -2.35 12.60 -4.88
CA VAL A 25 -1.26 11.84 -4.28
C VAL A 25 0.00 11.95 -5.13
N ALA A 26 1.12 12.27 -4.46
CA ALA A 26 2.43 12.28 -5.08
C ALA A 26 2.79 10.92 -5.71
N PRO A 27 3.56 10.92 -6.81
CA PRO A 27 4.11 9.68 -7.36
C PRO A 27 5.11 9.04 -6.38
N PRO A 28 5.37 7.73 -6.50
CA PRO A 28 6.43 7.08 -5.75
C PRO A 28 7.80 7.73 -6.01
N PRO A 29 8.65 7.87 -4.98
CA PRO A 29 10.02 8.34 -5.17
C PRO A 29 10.85 7.30 -5.94
N ASP A 30 11.96 7.71 -6.56
CA ASP A 30 12.76 6.88 -7.47
C ASP A 30 13.27 5.56 -6.87
N TYR A 31 13.45 5.49 -5.54
CA TYR A 31 13.90 4.27 -4.85
C TYR A 31 12.78 3.25 -4.60
N LEU A 32 11.52 3.59 -4.93
CA LEU A 32 10.33 2.81 -4.61
C LEU A 32 9.54 2.54 -5.89
N SER A 33 9.61 1.30 -6.39
CA SER A 33 8.79 0.88 -7.51
C SER A 33 7.39 0.51 -7.03
N MET A 34 6.35 0.91 -7.77
CA MET A 34 4.95 0.61 -7.43
C MET A 34 4.26 -0.13 -8.58
N GLN A 35 3.51 -1.18 -8.23
CA GLN A 35 2.55 -1.85 -9.10
C GLN A 35 1.12 -1.55 -8.61
N GLY A 36 0.22 -1.25 -9.55
CA GLY A 36 -1.15 -0.83 -9.26
C GLY A 36 -1.35 0.70 -9.32
N PRO A 37 -2.41 1.24 -8.67
CA PRO A 37 -3.39 0.51 -7.88
C PRO A 37 -4.25 -0.44 -8.74
N TYR A 38 -4.46 -1.66 -8.24
CA TYR A 38 -5.43 -2.60 -8.79
C TYR A 38 -6.73 -2.50 -8.01
N ILE A 39 -7.85 -2.30 -8.69
CA ILE A 39 -9.12 -1.96 -8.04
C ILE A 39 -10.18 -3.00 -8.42
N LYS A 40 -10.95 -3.45 -7.43
CA LYS A 40 -12.13 -4.31 -7.65
C LYS A 40 -13.30 -3.89 -6.76
N GLY A 41 -14.51 -4.13 -7.25
CA GLY A 41 -15.71 -4.15 -6.44
C GLY A 41 -15.78 -5.42 -5.58
N THR A 42 -16.48 -5.32 -4.45
CA THR A 42 -16.77 -6.38 -3.49
C THR A 42 -18.19 -6.19 -2.97
N ASP A 43 -18.74 -7.20 -2.30
CA ASP A 43 -20.00 -7.10 -1.56
C ASP A 43 -19.95 -6.09 -0.39
N GLN A 44 -18.75 -5.74 0.07
CA GLN A 44 -18.49 -4.78 1.16
C GLN A 44 -18.02 -3.39 0.66
N GLY A 45 -18.20 -3.07 -0.63
CA GLY A 45 -17.74 -1.83 -1.25
C GLY A 45 -16.57 -2.06 -2.22
N ILE A 46 -15.56 -1.20 -2.20
CA ILE A 46 -14.43 -1.24 -3.13
C ILE A 46 -13.15 -1.59 -2.39
N LYS A 47 -12.30 -2.40 -3.02
CA LYS A 47 -10.95 -2.72 -2.55
C LYS A 47 -9.91 -2.29 -3.59
N ALA A 48 -8.89 -1.58 -3.15
CA ALA A 48 -7.68 -1.31 -3.91
C ALA A 48 -6.49 -2.05 -3.30
N LEU A 49 -5.57 -2.50 -4.16
CA LEU A 49 -4.32 -3.15 -3.80
C LEU A 49 -3.16 -2.44 -4.51
N GLU A 50 -2.12 -2.12 -3.76
CA GLU A 50 -0.88 -1.53 -4.26
C GLU A 50 0.29 -2.38 -3.74
N ILE A 51 1.26 -2.66 -4.61
CA ILE A 51 2.45 -3.43 -4.26
C ILE A 51 3.66 -2.54 -4.50
N PHE A 52 4.46 -2.33 -3.48
CA PHE A 52 5.68 -1.53 -3.54
C PHE A 52 6.90 -2.41 -3.36
N ASN A 53 7.91 -2.24 -4.21
CA ASN A 53 9.17 -2.96 -4.15
C ASN A 53 10.31 -1.97 -3.90
N LEU A 54 11.19 -2.34 -2.99
CA LEU A 54 12.32 -1.51 -2.58
C LEU A 54 13.47 -2.35 -2.03
N ASP A 55 14.65 -1.74 -1.98
CA ASP A 55 15.77 -2.28 -1.23
C ASP A 55 15.49 -2.25 0.28
N GLU A 56 15.97 -3.26 1.02
CA GLU A 56 15.80 -3.36 2.48
C GLU A 56 16.33 -2.12 3.21
N SER A 57 17.45 -1.55 2.75
CA SER A 57 18.02 -0.33 3.34
C SER A 57 17.11 0.90 3.23
N LYS A 58 16.07 0.84 2.40
CA LYS A 58 15.09 1.90 2.19
C LYS A 58 13.76 1.62 2.89
N LEU A 59 13.61 0.52 3.63
CA LEU A 59 12.33 0.10 4.22
C LEU A 59 11.64 1.22 5.01
N ALA A 60 12.36 1.89 5.90
CA ALA A 60 11.80 2.96 6.73
C ALA A 60 11.25 4.13 5.90
N LEU A 61 12.00 4.55 4.87
CA LEU A 61 11.58 5.62 3.95
C LEU A 61 10.42 5.18 3.06
N GLY A 62 10.37 3.90 2.67
CA GLY A 62 9.25 3.32 1.93
C GLY A 62 7.97 3.28 2.77
N LEU A 63 8.06 2.83 4.02
CA LEU A 63 6.92 2.77 4.94
C LEU A 63 6.37 4.16 5.26
N ASP A 64 7.22 5.16 5.44
CA ASP A 64 6.77 6.54 5.64
C ASP A 64 5.97 7.01 4.42
N TYR A 65 6.51 6.88 3.21
CA TYR A 65 5.80 7.25 1.98
C TYR A 65 4.43 6.54 1.85
N VAL A 66 4.38 5.22 2.03
CA VAL A 66 3.13 4.45 1.92
C VAL A 66 2.13 4.88 3.00
N THR A 67 2.61 5.17 4.21
CA THR A 67 1.77 5.66 5.31
C THR A 67 1.21 7.04 5.00
N GLN A 68 2.03 8.00 4.55
CA GLN A 68 1.57 9.34 4.16
C GLN A 68 0.55 9.29 3.02
N ARG A 69 0.77 8.38 2.06
CA ARG A 69 -0.20 8.09 1.00
C ARG A 69 -1.53 7.62 1.57
N CYS A 70 -1.56 6.72 2.56
CA CYS A 70 -2.81 6.31 3.23
C CYS A 70 -3.44 7.44 4.05
N VAL A 71 -2.64 8.24 4.75
CA VAL A 71 -3.10 9.41 5.52
C VAL A 71 -3.81 10.44 4.64
N SER A 72 -3.43 10.56 3.36
CA SER A 72 -4.10 11.46 2.41
C SER A 72 -5.61 11.20 2.23
N TYR A 73 -6.08 10.00 2.58
CA TYR A 73 -7.50 9.61 2.51
C TYR A 73 -8.23 9.73 3.85
N PHE A 74 -7.56 10.16 4.92
CA PHE A 74 -8.19 10.28 6.24
C PHE A 74 -9.35 11.28 6.21
N GLY A 75 -10.40 10.95 6.96
CA GLY A 75 -11.65 11.71 7.01
C GLY A 75 -12.71 11.26 5.98
N ILE A 76 -12.35 10.40 5.01
CA ILE A 76 -13.34 9.80 4.11
C ILE A 76 -14.15 8.74 4.87
N PRO A 77 -15.50 8.83 4.90
CA PRO A 77 -16.34 7.86 5.60
C PRO A 77 -16.11 6.42 5.11
N GLY A 78 -15.90 5.50 6.06
CA GLY A 78 -15.70 4.07 5.80
C GLY A 78 -14.37 3.70 5.15
N TYR A 79 -13.46 4.66 4.92
CA TYR A 79 -12.10 4.36 4.48
C TYR A 79 -11.35 3.58 5.56
N THR A 80 -10.74 2.47 5.15
CA THR A 80 -9.81 1.69 5.96
C THR A 80 -8.63 1.28 5.09
N TYR A 81 -7.49 1.00 5.74
CA TYR A 81 -6.30 0.52 5.06
C TYR A 81 -5.52 -0.45 5.91
N GLU A 82 -4.65 -1.21 5.26
CA GLU A 82 -3.76 -2.19 5.87
C GLU A 82 -2.42 -2.15 5.12
N ILE A 83 -1.32 -2.01 5.84
CA ILE A 83 0.04 -2.00 5.29
C ILE A 83 0.76 -3.21 5.86
N ASN A 84 1.25 -4.09 4.99
CA ASN A 84 1.98 -5.29 5.37
C ASN A 84 3.37 -5.28 4.71
N VAL A 85 4.40 -5.57 5.50
CA VAL A 85 5.78 -5.76 5.01
C VAL A 85 6.02 -7.26 4.84
N TYR A 86 6.48 -7.65 3.66
CA TYR A 86 6.82 -9.02 3.31
C TYR A 86 8.30 -9.13 2.99
N PHE A 87 8.91 -10.16 3.58
CA PHE A 87 10.25 -10.61 3.24
C PHE A 87 10.21 -11.55 2.05
N GLU A 88 11.31 -11.62 1.32
CA GLU A 88 11.49 -12.72 0.38
C GLU A 88 11.53 -14.06 1.13
N ALA A 89 11.19 -15.15 0.43
CA ALA A 89 11.20 -16.48 1.03
C ALA A 89 12.58 -16.83 1.60
N GLN A 90 13.66 -16.49 0.89
CA GLN A 90 15.03 -16.76 1.35
C GLN A 90 15.39 -15.97 2.62
N GLU A 91 15.00 -14.69 2.69
CA GLU A 91 15.18 -13.86 3.90
C GLU A 91 14.39 -14.46 5.08
N SER A 92 13.15 -14.88 4.84
CA SER A 92 12.31 -15.54 5.85
C SER A 92 12.93 -16.84 6.38
N LEU A 93 13.54 -17.65 5.50
CA LEU A 93 14.20 -18.89 5.88
C LEU A 93 15.46 -18.68 6.72
N LYS A 94 16.25 -17.61 6.45
CA LYS A 94 17.41 -17.24 7.27
C LYS A 94 17.03 -16.94 8.71
N LEU A 95 15.88 -16.30 8.95
CA LEU A 95 15.39 -15.98 10.30
C LEU A 95 15.15 -17.20 11.18
N ILE A 96 14.91 -18.36 10.57
CA ILE A 96 14.69 -19.64 11.27
C ILE A 96 15.84 -20.64 11.07
N GLY A 97 16.98 -20.20 10.53
CA GLY A 97 18.19 -21.01 10.37
C GLY A 97 18.10 -22.10 9.31
N LEU A 98 17.23 -21.95 8.31
CA LEU A 98 17.06 -22.92 7.22
C LEU A 98 17.78 -22.53 5.91
N ALA A 99 18.39 -21.35 5.85
CA ALA A 99 19.13 -20.82 4.70
C ALA A 99 20.29 -19.92 5.14
#